data_AF-A0A3B5M118-F1
#
_entry.id   AF-A0A3B5M118-F1
#
_cell.length_a   1.000
_cell.length_b   1.000
_cell.length_c   1.000
_cell.angle_alpha   90.00
_cell.angle_beta   90.00
_cell.angle_gamma   90.00
#
_symmetry.space_group_name_H-M   'P 1'
#
loop_
_entity.id
_entity.type
_entity.pdbx_description
1 polymer ?
#
loop_
_entity_poly.entity_id
_entity_poly.type
_entity_poly.pdbx_seq_one_letter_code
_entity_poly.pdbx_strand_id
1 'polypeptide(L)'
;IESCCFNRTFSALTVDDVYEIAKLVGAEVEKLIDGYGKESVEGLVPKIVKVLELLEIFVSGNQSLSLREEELLKTFEQIQLQQKRRWGKDGEEEEAHTERWVLSCGNAILYLCFPPPLNIMCLLFLDRTQRQEREVMLKLKGVVDKQRDELRAKVQEIATVSKEVEALQEQLDRFMKMNEELRHKQNVLQTQLKSMVERKADVETDLKEKNKEIERLHRQLNTANGNTQLNKADGNSSVCGLPTVEQNDFDQPCFTKKEVRDILFERNELKTNLFLVQEELNYYQREILNEERCPGFLLEAVRSAIKERRKLIKAKMLGIPLSSISFGFLTRAGSSRSPTHMSNSASSWEILGETEASEETEQQPTS
;
A
#
# COMPACT_ATOMS: atom_id res chain seq x y z
N ILE A 1 65.98 65.50 -4.52
CA ILE A 1 65.34 64.37 -5.23
C ILE A 1 63.93 64.32 -4.65
N GLU A 2 62.99 65.03 -5.26
CA GLU A 2 61.60 65.01 -4.81
C GLU A 2 61.03 63.61 -5.04
N SER A 3 60.60 62.98 -3.96
CA SER A 3 60.21 61.57 -3.93
C SER A 3 58.95 61.35 -4.75
N CYS A 4 59.09 60.62 -5.85
CA CYS A 4 58.06 60.33 -6.86
C CYS A 4 56.79 59.65 -6.28
N CYS A 5 56.86 59.07 -5.07
CA CYS A 5 55.75 58.38 -4.40
C CYS A 5 54.57 59.29 -4.06
N PHE A 6 54.79 60.58 -3.75
CA PHE A 6 53.69 61.52 -3.47
C PHE A 6 52.95 62.02 -4.71
N ASN A 7 53.51 61.79 -5.91
CA ASN A 7 52.91 62.21 -7.18
C ASN A 7 52.09 61.10 -7.85
N ARG A 8 52.02 59.90 -7.26
CA ARG A 8 51.20 58.80 -7.79
C ARG A 8 49.73 58.99 -7.42
N THR A 9 48.85 58.74 -8.38
CA THR A 9 47.40 58.68 -8.14
C THR A 9 47.07 57.54 -7.19
N PHE A 10 46.06 57.73 -6.34
CA PHE A 10 45.61 56.77 -5.32
C PHE A 10 45.40 55.33 -5.85
N SER A 11 44.97 55.18 -7.10
CA SER A 11 44.75 53.87 -7.74
C SER A 11 46.03 53.12 -8.12
N ALA A 12 47.18 53.79 -8.20
CA ALA A 12 48.46 53.23 -8.61
C ALA A 12 49.47 53.10 -7.45
N LEU A 13 49.03 53.39 -6.22
CA LEU A 13 49.86 53.30 -5.02
C LEU A 13 50.04 51.82 -4.65
N THR A 14 51.27 51.39 -4.41
CA THR A 14 51.58 50.02 -3.95
C THR A 14 51.97 49.99 -2.48
N VAL A 15 51.93 48.79 -1.88
CA VAL A 15 52.38 48.58 -0.49
C VAL A 15 53.83 49.06 -0.32
N ASP A 16 54.69 48.84 -1.31
CA ASP A 16 56.07 49.33 -1.32
C ASP A 16 56.14 50.88 -1.27
N ASP A 17 55.22 51.57 -1.95
CA ASP A 17 55.16 53.03 -1.90
C ASP A 17 54.78 53.54 -0.49
N VAL A 18 53.92 52.81 0.23
CA VAL A 18 53.56 53.15 1.63
C VAL A 18 54.78 53.01 2.54
N TYR A 19 55.61 51.98 2.34
CA TYR A 19 56.86 51.82 3.09
C TYR A 19 57.89 52.93 2.78
N GLU A 20 58.01 53.35 1.53
CA GLU A 20 58.87 54.49 1.18
C GLU A 20 58.34 55.82 1.75
N ILE A 21 57.02 56.03 1.75
CA ILE A 21 56.40 57.18 2.43
C ILE A 21 56.69 57.14 3.93
N ALA A 22 56.52 55.97 4.59
CA ALA A 22 56.80 55.80 6.01
C ALA A 22 58.26 56.13 6.36
N LYS A 23 59.21 55.73 5.50
CA LYS A 23 60.64 56.04 5.65
C LYS A 23 60.92 57.55 5.54
N LEU A 24 60.31 58.23 4.58
CA LEU A 24 60.47 59.69 4.42
C LEU A 24 59.86 60.45 5.60
N VAL A 25 58.66 60.06 6.02
CA VAL A 25 57.99 60.65 7.18
C VAL A 25 58.79 60.38 8.46
N GLY A 26 59.34 59.16 8.61
CA GLY A 26 60.22 58.81 9.72
C GLY A 26 61.47 59.68 9.79
N ALA A 27 62.11 59.94 8.64
CA ALA A 27 63.29 60.81 8.57
C ALA A 27 62.98 62.28 8.96
N GLU A 28 61.79 62.79 8.60
CA GLU A 28 61.36 64.14 9.02
C GLU A 28 60.98 64.19 10.51
N VAL A 29 60.34 63.14 11.03
CA VAL A 29 60.07 62.99 12.46
C VAL A 29 61.37 62.91 13.27
N GLU A 30 62.38 62.21 12.77
CA GLU A 30 63.71 62.13 13.39
C GLU A 30 64.37 63.51 13.48
N LYS A 31 64.34 64.31 12.39
CA LYS A 31 64.80 65.71 12.43
C LYS A 31 64.06 66.56 13.46
N LEU A 32 62.75 66.33 13.64
CA LEU A 32 61.95 67.03 14.66
C LEU A 32 62.34 66.62 16.07
N ILE A 33 62.64 65.34 16.30
CA ILE A 33 63.13 64.83 17.59
C ILE A 33 64.49 65.46 17.91
N ASP A 34 65.41 65.50 16.94
CA ASP A 34 66.74 66.07 17.10
C ASP A 34 66.71 67.58 17.38
N GLY A 35 65.76 68.30 16.76
CA GLY A 35 65.63 69.76 16.92
C GLY A 35 64.85 70.22 18.15
N TYR A 36 63.77 69.53 18.51
CA TYR A 36 62.79 69.98 19.52
C TYR A 36 62.56 69.00 20.68
N GLY A 37 63.34 67.91 20.73
CA GLY A 37 63.23 66.88 21.76
C GLY A 37 62.06 65.93 21.55
N LYS A 38 62.17 64.74 22.17
CA LYS A 38 61.23 63.62 21.99
C LYS A 38 59.79 63.94 22.42
N GLU A 39 59.61 64.75 23.47
CA GLU A 39 58.28 65.09 24.01
C GLU A 39 57.39 65.79 22.97
N SER A 40 58.00 66.51 22.03
CA SER A 40 57.29 67.26 20.99
C SER A 40 56.56 66.37 19.97
N VAL A 41 57.00 65.12 19.77
CA VAL A 41 56.41 64.19 18.79
C VAL A 41 55.75 62.96 19.41
N GLU A 42 55.83 62.79 20.74
CA GLU A 42 55.36 61.59 21.45
C GLU A 42 53.88 61.27 21.18
N GLY A 43 53.01 62.28 21.11
CA GLY A 43 51.60 62.11 20.76
C GLY A 43 51.30 62.06 19.25
N LEU A 44 52.26 62.47 18.41
CA LEU A 44 52.09 62.55 16.96
C LEU A 44 52.48 61.23 16.27
N VAL A 45 53.59 60.61 16.69
CA VAL A 45 54.09 59.36 16.10
C VAL A 45 53.04 58.24 16.07
N PRO A 46 52.29 57.95 17.16
CA PRO A 46 51.26 56.92 17.13
C PRO A 46 50.14 57.20 16.12
N LYS A 47 49.80 58.48 15.90
CA LYS A 47 48.78 58.89 14.92
C LYS A 47 49.30 58.73 13.50
N ILE A 48 50.56 59.07 13.26
CA ILE A 48 51.22 58.86 11.95
C ILE A 48 51.28 57.37 11.63
N VAL A 49 51.71 56.54 12.59
CA VAL A 49 51.72 55.08 12.43
C VAL A 49 50.31 54.56 12.12
N LYS A 50 49.29 55.03 12.84
CA LYS A 50 47.89 54.65 12.56
C LYS A 50 47.44 55.01 11.14
N VAL A 51 47.82 56.17 10.64
CA VAL A 51 47.50 56.58 9.25
C VAL A 51 48.23 55.70 8.24
N LEU A 52 49.51 55.38 8.47
CA LEU A 52 50.28 54.50 7.60
C LEU A 52 49.73 53.05 7.59
N GLU A 53 49.33 52.51 8.75
CA GLU A 53 48.64 51.22 8.84
C GLU A 53 47.33 51.19 8.04
N LEU A 54 46.51 52.24 8.17
CA LEU A 54 45.25 52.35 7.42
C LEU A 54 45.51 52.43 5.91
N LEU A 55 46.59 53.12 5.51
CA LEU A 55 47.00 53.22 4.12
C LEU A 55 47.51 51.88 3.59
N GLU A 56 48.28 51.13 4.37
CA GLU A 56 48.75 49.78 4.01
C GLU A 56 47.59 48.80 3.82
N ILE A 57 46.64 48.77 4.76
CA ILE A 57 45.43 47.93 4.65
C ILE A 57 44.62 48.32 3.40
N PHE A 58 44.46 49.62 3.16
CA PHE A 58 43.76 50.12 2.00
C PHE A 58 44.42 49.66 0.69
N VAL A 59 45.74 49.85 0.57
CA VAL A 59 46.49 49.51 -0.65
C VAL A 59 46.53 47.99 -0.86
N SER A 60 46.71 47.20 0.20
CA SER A 60 46.67 45.73 0.13
C SER A 60 45.30 45.23 -0.34
N GLY A 61 44.22 45.83 0.17
CA GLY A 61 42.87 45.57 -0.29
C GLY A 61 42.70 45.89 -1.78
N ASN A 62 43.18 47.06 -2.22
CA ASN A 62 43.10 47.49 -3.61
C ASN A 62 43.89 46.57 -4.56
N GLN A 63 45.09 46.13 -4.17
CA GLN A 63 45.87 45.17 -4.94
C GLN A 63 45.16 43.81 -5.07
N SER A 64 44.57 43.31 -3.98
CA SER A 64 43.80 42.06 -4.02
C SER A 64 42.55 42.16 -4.92
N LEU A 65 41.89 43.32 -4.93
CA LEU A 65 40.76 43.60 -5.80
C LEU A 65 41.20 43.71 -7.26
N SER A 66 42.33 44.36 -7.53
CA SER A 66 42.90 44.47 -8.88
C SER A 66 43.31 43.11 -9.44
N LEU A 67 43.92 42.23 -8.63
CA LEU A 67 44.25 40.86 -9.04
C LEU A 67 42.98 40.05 -9.34
N ARG A 68 41.97 40.16 -8.48
CA ARG A 68 40.67 39.50 -8.69
C ARG A 68 39.98 40.03 -9.95
N GLU A 69 40.06 41.33 -10.22
CA GLU A 69 39.56 41.94 -11.45
C GLU A 69 40.28 41.38 -12.68
N GLU A 70 41.61 41.25 -12.64
CA GLU A 70 42.39 40.66 -13.72
C GLU A 70 42.03 39.18 -13.96
N GLU A 71 41.82 38.40 -12.90
CA GLU A 71 41.31 37.03 -12.99
C GLU A 71 39.92 36.97 -13.63
N LEU A 72 39.01 37.88 -13.24
CA LEU A 72 37.68 37.98 -13.85
C LEU A 72 37.77 38.36 -15.33
N LEU A 73 38.67 39.28 -15.71
CA LEU A 73 38.89 39.64 -17.11
C LEU A 73 39.43 38.45 -17.93
N LYS A 74 40.37 37.67 -17.37
CA LYS A 74 40.89 36.44 -18.01
C LYS A 74 39.81 35.38 -18.17
N THR A 75 38.99 35.14 -17.14
CA THR A 75 37.88 34.18 -17.25
C THR A 75 36.82 34.66 -18.22
N PHE A 76 36.54 35.97 -18.27
CA PHE A 76 35.65 36.56 -19.24
C PHE A 76 36.17 36.41 -20.68
N GLU A 77 37.44 36.71 -20.94
CA GLU A 77 38.08 36.50 -22.24
C GLU A 77 38.05 35.01 -22.65
N GLN A 78 38.26 34.11 -21.69
CA GLN A 78 38.15 32.67 -21.92
C GLN A 78 36.73 32.24 -22.28
N ILE A 79 35.71 32.81 -21.62
CA ILE A 79 34.29 32.60 -21.94
C ILE A 79 34.00 33.17 -23.33
N GLN A 80 34.47 34.38 -23.67
CA GLN A 80 34.33 34.99 -24.99
C GLN A 80 34.93 34.10 -26.09
N LEU A 81 36.12 33.53 -25.87
CA LEU A 81 36.75 32.59 -26.81
C LEU A 81 35.99 31.25 -26.88
N GLN A 82 35.42 30.76 -25.79
CA GLN A 82 34.54 29.58 -25.81
C GLN A 82 33.23 29.85 -26.55
N GLN A 83 32.64 31.03 -26.36
CA GLN A 83 31.44 31.48 -27.05
C GLN A 83 31.73 31.64 -28.54
N LYS A 84 32.80 32.33 -28.94
CA LYS A 84 33.22 32.48 -30.34
C LYS A 84 33.49 31.14 -31.05
N ARG A 85 33.95 30.12 -30.32
CA ARG A 85 34.08 28.74 -30.83
C ARG A 85 32.74 27.99 -30.94
N ARG A 86 31.75 28.34 -30.11
CA ARG A 86 30.38 27.80 -30.17
C ARG A 86 29.47 28.52 -31.18
N TRP A 87 29.67 29.82 -31.40
CA TRP A 87 28.83 30.73 -32.20
C TRP A 87 29.24 30.82 -33.69
N GLY A 88 29.99 29.84 -34.21
CA GLY A 88 30.24 29.72 -35.66
C GLY A 88 29.00 29.38 -36.50
N LYS A 89 27.81 29.35 -35.90
CA LYS A 89 26.51 29.17 -36.54
C LYS A 89 25.51 30.06 -35.84
N ASP A 90 24.70 30.75 -36.65
CA ASP A 90 23.57 31.61 -36.28
C ASP A 90 23.96 33.09 -36.07
N GLY A 91 24.22 33.76 -37.21
CA GLY A 91 24.21 35.21 -37.31
C GLY A 91 22.79 35.70 -37.60
N GLU A 92 22.35 36.69 -36.81
CA GLU A 92 21.42 37.79 -37.12
C GLU A 92 20.73 38.36 -35.85
N GLU A 93 20.81 37.69 -34.70
CA GLU A 93 20.33 38.24 -33.40
C GLU A 93 21.44 38.97 -32.58
N GLU A 94 22.66 39.08 -33.13
CA GLU A 94 23.88 39.47 -32.39
C GLU A 94 24.09 40.99 -32.17
N GLU A 95 23.57 41.89 -33.01
CA GLU A 95 23.83 43.34 -32.88
C GLU A 95 23.12 43.95 -31.66
N ALA A 96 21.86 43.61 -31.42
CA ALA A 96 21.10 44.18 -30.31
C ALA A 96 21.62 43.73 -28.92
N HIS A 97 22.20 42.53 -28.85
CA HIS A 97 22.73 41.99 -27.60
C HIS A 97 24.15 42.50 -27.32
N THR A 98 24.98 42.71 -28.36
CA THR A 98 26.30 43.33 -28.22
C THR A 98 26.20 44.80 -27.87
N GLU A 99 25.30 45.58 -28.50
CA GLU A 99 25.10 47.00 -28.15
C GLU A 99 24.64 47.19 -26.70
N ARG A 100 23.70 46.36 -26.24
CA ARG A 100 23.21 46.39 -24.84
C ARG A 100 24.31 46.03 -23.84
N TRP A 101 25.19 45.10 -24.21
CA TRP A 101 26.30 44.67 -23.38
C TRP A 101 27.42 45.73 -23.32
N VAL A 102 27.74 46.36 -24.45
CA VAL A 102 28.70 47.48 -24.53
C VAL A 102 28.23 48.68 -23.70
N LEU A 103 26.94 49.02 -23.75
CA LEU A 103 26.36 50.07 -22.89
C LEU A 103 26.43 49.72 -21.40
N SER A 104 26.19 48.46 -21.04
CA SER A 104 26.31 47.99 -19.66
C SER A 104 27.75 48.04 -19.15
N CYS A 105 28.72 47.67 -19.98
CA CYS A 105 30.15 47.76 -19.65
C CYS A 105 30.65 49.22 -19.59
N GLY A 106 30.19 50.08 -20.50
CA GLY A 106 30.49 51.51 -20.48
C GLY A 106 30.01 52.19 -19.20
N ASN A 107 28.80 51.84 -18.75
CA ASN A 107 28.28 52.31 -17.46
C ASN A 107 29.11 51.81 -16.28
N ALA A 108 29.57 50.56 -16.29
CA ALA A 108 30.42 50.02 -15.22
C ALA A 108 31.79 50.74 -15.13
N ILE A 109 32.40 51.07 -16.26
CA ILE A 109 33.68 51.81 -16.32
C ILE A 109 33.53 53.24 -15.76
N LEU A 110 32.40 53.89 -16.01
CA LEU A 110 32.10 55.23 -15.48
C LEU A 110 31.99 55.23 -13.93
N TYR A 111 31.48 54.15 -13.33
CA TYR A 111 31.42 53.98 -11.88
C TYR A 111 32.79 53.73 -11.22
N LEU A 112 33.76 53.15 -11.92
CA LEU A 112 35.13 52.93 -11.40
C LEU A 112 36.03 54.17 -11.55
N CYS A 113 35.86 54.96 -12.62
CA CYS A 113 36.72 56.11 -12.91
C CYS A 113 36.37 57.35 -12.07
N PHE A 114 35.13 57.44 -11.55
CA PHE A 114 34.67 58.51 -10.67
C PHE A 114 34.15 57.91 -9.36
N PRO A 115 35.01 57.73 -8.33
CA PRO A 115 34.55 57.25 -7.04
C PRO A 115 33.54 58.26 -6.48
N PRO A 116 32.34 57.82 -6.14
CA PRO A 116 31.28 58.76 -5.87
C PRO A 116 31.44 59.41 -4.48
N PRO A 117 30.89 60.62 -4.26
CA PRO A 117 30.98 61.34 -2.98
C PRO A 117 30.42 60.49 -1.81
N LEU A 118 30.82 60.78 -0.57
CA LEU A 118 30.47 60.04 0.67
C LEU A 118 28.99 59.57 0.77
N ASN A 119 28.06 60.31 0.15
CA ASN A 119 26.64 59.95 0.05
C ASN A 119 26.42 58.57 -0.61
N ILE A 120 27.18 58.23 -1.66
CA ILE A 120 27.07 56.94 -2.37
C ILE A 120 27.79 55.83 -1.60
N MET A 121 28.84 56.14 -0.82
CA MET A 121 29.43 55.15 0.10
C MET A 121 28.42 54.74 1.20
N CYS A 122 27.64 55.69 1.73
CA CYS A 122 26.50 55.39 2.61
C CYS A 122 25.42 54.55 1.89
N LEU A 123 25.09 54.89 0.64
CA LEU A 123 24.12 54.16 -0.18
C LEU A 123 24.59 52.73 -0.49
N LEU A 124 25.88 52.52 -0.74
CA LEU A 124 26.51 51.21 -0.93
C LEU A 124 26.58 50.41 0.38
N PHE A 125 26.81 51.06 1.51
CA PHE A 125 26.75 50.40 2.83
C PHE A 125 25.32 49.93 3.13
N LEU A 126 24.32 50.77 2.88
CA LEU A 126 22.90 50.39 3.00
C LEU A 126 22.50 49.30 1.99
N ASP A 127 23.05 49.31 0.79
CA ASP A 127 22.82 48.27 -0.21
C ASP A 127 23.52 46.95 0.17
N ARG A 128 24.69 46.99 0.84
CA ARG A 128 25.32 45.81 1.44
C ARG A 128 24.47 45.24 2.58
N THR A 129 23.94 46.07 3.48
CA THR A 129 23.06 45.58 4.56
C THR A 129 21.76 45.01 3.98
N GLN A 130 21.16 45.65 2.97
CA GLN A 130 20.00 45.09 2.27
C GLN A 130 20.31 43.77 1.54
N ARG A 131 21.51 43.60 0.97
CA ARG A 131 21.93 42.30 0.39
C ARG A 131 22.03 41.23 1.47
N GLN A 132 22.61 41.55 2.63
CA GLN A 132 22.69 40.62 3.76
C GLN A 132 21.29 40.22 4.26
N GLU A 133 20.37 41.18 4.37
CA GLU A 133 18.97 40.94 4.74
C GLU A 133 18.24 40.07 3.71
N ARG A 134 18.44 40.31 2.40
CA ARG A 134 17.90 39.46 1.33
C ARG A 134 18.45 38.05 1.39
N GLU A 135 19.73 37.87 1.69
CA GLU A 135 20.33 36.54 1.83
C GLU A 135 19.73 35.78 3.02
N VAL A 136 19.59 36.45 4.17
CA VAL A 136 18.92 35.89 5.34
C VAL A 136 17.46 35.55 5.03
N MET A 137 16.75 36.44 4.32
CA MET A 137 15.38 36.21 3.89
C MET A 137 15.25 35.01 2.95
N LEU A 138 16.18 34.82 2.00
CA LEU A 138 16.20 33.66 1.11
C LEU A 138 16.46 32.36 1.89
N LYS A 139 17.37 32.39 2.87
CA LYS A 139 17.62 31.25 3.76
C LYS A 139 16.37 30.91 4.59
N LEU A 140 15.73 31.91 5.19
CA LEU A 140 14.48 31.74 5.94
C LEU A 140 13.35 31.23 5.06
N LYS A 141 13.19 31.78 3.85
CA LYS A 141 12.22 31.30 2.86
C LYS A 141 12.48 29.83 2.52
N GLY A 142 13.74 29.44 2.30
CA GLY A 142 14.11 28.05 2.04
C GLY A 142 13.74 27.11 3.19
N VAL A 143 13.93 27.54 4.45
CA VAL A 143 13.50 26.76 5.63
C VAL A 143 11.97 26.69 5.72
N VAL A 144 11.27 27.81 5.51
CA VAL A 144 9.80 27.85 5.55
C VAL A 144 9.19 26.99 4.44
N ASP A 145 9.73 27.02 3.22
CA ASP A 145 9.25 26.21 2.11
C ASP A 145 9.49 24.72 2.38
N LYS A 146 10.66 24.34 2.94
CA LYS A 146 10.91 22.96 3.41
C LYS A 146 9.90 22.55 4.49
N GLN A 147 9.66 23.39 5.49
CA GLN A 147 8.68 23.09 6.54
C GLN A 147 7.26 22.96 5.98
N ARG A 148 6.88 23.76 4.97
CA ARG A 148 5.60 23.62 4.28
C ARG A 148 5.50 22.31 3.52
N ASP A 149 6.57 21.88 2.86
CA ASP A 149 6.61 20.61 2.13
C ASP A 149 6.56 19.42 3.08
N GLU A 150 7.29 19.48 4.19
CA GLU A 150 7.22 18.50 5.29
C GLU A 150 5.82 18.44 5.89
N LEU A 151 5.19 19.60 6.15
CA LEU A 151 3.82 19.65 6.65
C LEU A 151 2.83 19.05 5.64
N ARG A 152 2.98 19.34 4.35
CA ARG A 152 2.16 18.75 3.27
C ARG A 152 2.34 17.24 3.19
N ALA A 153 3.56 16.73 3.29
CA ALA A 153 3.84 15.30 3.32
C ALA A 153 3.20 14.63 4.56
N LYS A 154 3.33 15.25 5.74
CA LYS A 154 2.71 14.75 6.97
C LYS A 154 1.19 14.76 6.92
N VAL A 155 0.58 15.78 6.31
CA VAL A 155 -0.88 15.82 6.08
C VAL A 155 -1.32 14.67 5.16
N GLN A 156 -0.55 14.36 4.12
CA GLN A 156 -0.84 13.22 3.25
C GLN A 156 -0.71 11.88 3.99
N GLU A 157 0.34 11.71 4.80
CA GLU A 157 0.54 10.52 5.64
C GLU A 157 -0.61 10.34 6.65
N ILE A 158 -1.04 11.42 7.31
CA ILE A 158 -2.21 11.39 8.20
C ILE A 158 -3.45 10.99 7.41
N ALA A 159 -3.69 11.55 6.22
CA ALA A 159 -4.84 11.21 5.41
C ALA A 159 -4.84 9.74 4.96
N THR A 160 -3.68 9.14 4.67
CA THR A 160 -3.58 7.71 4.35
C THR A 160 -3.88 6.85 5.57
N VAL A 161 -3.30 7.17 6.74
CA VAL A 161 -3.55 6.44 7.98
C VAL A 161 -5.01 6.56 8.41
N SER A 162 -5.64 7.73 8.25
CA SER A 162 -7.08 7.90 8.54
C SER A 162 -7.95 6.98 7.68
N LYS A 163 -7.63 6.81 6.39
CA LYS A 163 -8.36 5.87 5.51
C LYS A 163 -8.19 4.42 5.94
N GLU A 164 -6.99 4.05 6.39
CA GLU A 164 -6.73 2.70 6.93
C GLU A 164 -7.54 2.46 8.21
N VAL A 165 -7.61 3.46 9.10
CA VAL A 165 -8.44 3.40 10.32
C VAL A 165 -9.92 3.26 9.97
N GLU A 166 -10.43 4.03 9.00
CA GLU A 166 -11.81 3.91 8.52
C GLU A 166 -12.10 2.52 7.95
N ALA A 167 -11.20 1.97 7.13
CA ALA A 167 -11.34 0.62 6.58
C ALA A 167 -11.33 -0.47 7.67
N LEU A 168 -10.47 -0.34 8.68
CA LEU A 168 -10.44 -1.25 9.83
C LEU A 168 -11.71 -1.13 10.68
N GLN A 169 -12.24 0.08 10.86
CA GLN A 169 -13.50 0.31 11.56
C GLN A 169 -14.67 -0.37 10.84
N GLU A 170 -14.74 -0.28 9.50
CA GLU A 170 -15.75 -1.00 8.73
C GLU A 170 -15.64 -2.53 8.88
N GLN A 171 -14.41 -3.06 8.90
CA GLN A 171 -14.20 -4.49 9.12
C GLN A 171 -14.68 -4.90 10.51
N LEU A 172 -14.37 -4.11 11.54
CA LEU A 172 -14.85 -4.34 12.90
C LEU A 172 -16.38 -4.35 12.96
N ASP A 173 -17.04 -3.39 12.32
CA ASP A 173 -18.51 -3.32 12.29
C ASP A 173 -19.12 -4.54 11.58
N ARG A 174 -18.49 -5.05 10.51
CA ARG A 174 -18.91 -6.30 9.84
C ARG A 174 -18.75 -7.51 10.78
N PHE A 175 -17.65 -7.59 11.52
CA PHE A 175 -17.44 -8.66 12.51
C PHE A 175 -18.44 -8.58 13.67
N MET A 176 -18.77 -7.37 14.13
CA MET A 176 -19.76 -7.18 15.19
C MET A 176 -21.15 -7.66 14.75
N LYS A 177 -21.57 -7.34 13.52
CA LYS A 177 -22.81 -7.86 12.93
C LYS A 177 -22.81 -9.39 12.83
N MET A 178 -21.72 -9.97 12.32
CA MET A 178 -21.56 -11.43 12.25
C MET A 178 -21.64 -12.09 13.63
N ASN A 179 -21.03 -11.49 14.65
CA ASN A 179 -21.05 -11.99 16.03
C ASN A 179 -22.48 -11.94 16.61
N GLU A 180 -23.21 -10.85 16.36
CA GLU A 180 -24.62 -10.73 16.74
C GLU A 180 -25.49 -11.80 16.07
N GLU A 181 -25.30 -12.04 14.77
CA GLU A 181 -25.99 -13.12 14.05
C GLU A 181 -25.67 -14.51 14.63
N LEU A 182 -24.40 -14.77 14.97
CA LEU A 182 -24.00 -16.03 15.59
C LEU A 182 -24.61 -16.21 16.98
N ARG A 183 -24.64 -15.17 17.80
CA ARG A 183 -25.33 -15.19 19.11
C ARG A 183 -26.82 -15.43 18.94
N HIS A 184 -27.46 -14.81 17.94
CA HIS A 184 -28.86 -15.03 17.64
C HIS A 184 -29.11 -16.49 17.23
N LYS A 185 -28.30 -17.05 16.31
CA LYS A 185 -28.36 -18.47 15.90
C LYS A 185 -28.16 -19.40 17.10
N GLN A 186 -27.20 -19.11 17.97
CA GLN A 186 -26.97 -19.87 19.20
C GLN A 186 -28.20 -19.86 20.11
N ASN A 187 -28.84 -18.70 20.31
CA ASN A 187 -30.04 -18.57 21.12
C ASN A 187 -31.23 -19.36 20.54
N VAL A 188 -31.42 -19.31 19.22
CA VAL A 188 -32.46 -20.08 18.53
C VAL A 188 -32.22 -21.59 18.72
N LEU A 189 -30.99 -22.06 18.47
CA LEU A 189 -30.64 -23.48 18.66
C LEU A 189 -30.77 -23.92 20.12
N GLN A 190 -30.36 -23.08 21.07
CA GLN A 190 -30.53 -23.36 22.49
C GLN A 190 -32.01 -23.47 22.89
N THR A 191 -32.88 -22.64 22.30
CA THR A 191 -34.32 -22.68 22.54
C THR A 191 -34.95 -23.93 21.94
N GLN A 192 -34.57 -24.29 20.70
CA GLN A 192 -34.99 -25.54 20.07
C GLN A 192 -34.54 -26.77 20.87
N LEU A 193 -33.30 -26.78 21.37
CA LEU A 193 -32.77 -27.85 22.21
C LEU A 193 -33.57 -27.99 23.50
N LYS A 194 -33.84 -26.90 24.22
CA LYS A 194 -34.67 -26.92 25.44
C LYS A 194 -36.05 -27.50 25.16
N SER A 195 -36.71 -27.03 24.10
CA SER A 195 -38.04 -27.51 23.72
C SER A 195 -38.05 -28.99 23.28
N MET A 196 -36.97 -29.49 22.67
CA MET A 196 -36.81 -30.91 22.34
C MET A 196 -36.57 -31.76 23.59
N VAL A 197 -35.81 -31.25 24.56
CA VAL A 197 -35.58 -31.92 25.85
C VAL A 197 -36.88 -32.02 26.65
N GLU A 198 -37.69 -30.96 26.69
CA GLU A 198 -39.01 -30.97 27.33
C GLU A 198 -39.94 -32.02 26.69
N ARG A 199 -40.10 -31.99 25.35
CA ARG A 199 -40.92 -33.01 24.65
C ARG A 199 -40.41 -34.43 24.86
N LYS A 200 -39.09 -34.63 24.93
CA LYS A 200 -38.51 -35.94 25.23
C LYS A 200 -38.87 -36.38 26.64
N ALA A 201 -38.81 -35.49 27.62
CA ALA A 201 -39.21 -35.79 28.99
C ALA A 201 -40.70 -36.18 29.06
N ASP A 202 -41.57 -35.46 28.35
CA ASP A 202 -43.01 -35.76 28.28
C ASP A 202 -43.26 -37.17 27.70
N VAL A 203 -42.62 -37.49 26.56
CA VAL A 203 -42.74 -38.83 25.93
C VAL A 203 -42.17 -39.93 26.82
N GLU A 204 -41.07 -39.67 27.54
CA GLU A 204 -40.53 -40.61 28.51
C GLU A 204 -41.47 -40.85 29.70
N THR A 205 -42.22 -39.82 30.15
CA THR A 205 -43.24 -39.99 31.19
C THR A 205 -44.42 -40.80 30.69
N ASP A 206 -44.91 -40.55 29.48
CA ASP A 206 -46.00 -41.32 28.86
C ASP A 206 -45.61 -42.79 28.67
N LEU A 207 -44.39 -43.05 28.18
CA LEU A 207 -43.86 -44.41 28.04
C LEU A 207 -43.82 -45.14 29.39
N LYS A 208 -43.38 -44.46 30.45
CA LYS A 208 -43.37 -45.05 31.81
C LYS A 208 -44.78 -45.35 32.31
N GLU A 209 -45.76 -44.50 32.04
CA GLU A 209 -47.16 -44.75 32.39
C GLU A 209 -47.72 -45.96 31.63
N LYS A 210 -47.53 -46.02 30.30
CA LYS A 210 -47.95 -47.16 29.49
C LYS A 210 -47.28 -48.46 29.93
N ASN A 211 -46.00 -48.42 30.28
CA ASN A 211 -45.29 -49.59 30.80
C ASN A 211 -45.89 -50.09 32.12
N LYS A 212 -46.25 -49.18 33.05
CA LYS A 212 -46.96 -49.53 34.29
C LYS A 212 -48.33 -50.16 34.02
N GLU A 213 -49.07 -49.66 33.04
CA GLU A 213 -50.36 -50.25 32.67
C GLU A 213 -50.19 -51.63 32.03
N ILE A 214 -49.18 -51.82 31.17
CA ILE A 214 -48.81 -53.14 30.63
C ILE A 214 -48.47 -54.10 31.78
N GLU A 215 -47.67 -53.69 32.76
CA GLU A 215 -47.37 -54.50 33.94
C GLU A 215 -48.63 -54.83 34.77
N ARG A 216 -49.59 -53.91 34.86
CA ARG A 216 -50.88 -54.14 35.53
C ARG A 216 -51.69 -55.19 34.78
N LEU A 217 -51.81 -55.05 33.45
CA LEU A 217 -52.51 -56.00 32.58
C LEU A 217 -51.83 -57.37 32.59
N HIS A 218 -50.50 -57.46 32.56
CA HIS A 218 -49.77 -58.72 32.70
C HIS A 218 -50.04 -59.40 34.05
N ARG A 219 -50.09 -58.65 35.16
CA ARG A 219 -50.46 -59.22 36.47
C ARG A 219 -51.89 -59.78 36.46
N GLN A 220 -52.83 -59.08 35.82
CA GLN A 220 -54.21 -59.56 35.66
C GLN A 220 -54.28 -60.81 34.76
N LEU A 221 -53.54 -60.83 33.66
CA LEU A 221 -53.48 -61.98 32.77
C LEU A 221 -52.84 -63.19 33.46
N ASN A 222 -51.76 -63.01 34.22
CA ASN A 222 -51.11 -64.08 34.97
C ASN A 222 -52.00 -64.65 36.08
N THR A 223 -52.80 -63.81 36.76
CA THR A 223 -53.79 -64.29 37.74
C THR A 223 -54.95 -65.03 37.06
N ALA A 224 -55.44 -64.55 35.90
CA ALA A 224 -56.43 -65.26 35.10
C ALA A 224 -55.91 -66.58 34.51
N ASN A 225 -54.64 -66.62 34.09
CA ASN A 225 -53.98 -67.82 33.57
C ASN A 225 -53.63 -68.82 34.69
N GLY A 226 -53.28 -68.34 35.89
CA GLY A 226 -53.16 -69.16 37.09
C GLY A 226 -54.49 -69.83 37.49
N ASN A 227 -55.61 -69.15 37.27
CA ASN A 227 -56.96 -69.76 37.40
C ASN A 227 -57.29 -70.75 36.28
N THR A 228 -56.56 -70.73 35.16
CA THR A 228 -56.72 -71.67 34.04
C THR A 228 -55.79 -72.89 34.17
N GLN A 229 -54.63 -72.75 34.84
CA GLN A 229 -53.69 -73.85 35.09
C GLN A 229 -54.12 -74.85 36.17
N LEU A 230 -55.21 -74.61 36.89
CA LEU A 230 -55.86 -75.63 37.72
C LEU A 230 -56.76 -76.59 36.93
N ASN A 231 -56.88 -76.42 35.60
CA ASN A 231 -57.73 -77.25 34.73
C ASN A 231 -57.10 -77.56 33.36
N LYS A 232 -55.88 -78.13 33.33
CA LYS A 232 -55.41 -78.97 32.21
C LYS A 232 -54.12 -79.71 32.58
N ALA A 233 -54.30 -80.93 33.08
CA ALA A 233 -53.34 -82.00 32.87
C ALA A 233 -53.44 -82.50 31.42
N ASP A 234 -52.33 -83.10 30.96
CA ASP A 234 -52.18 -83.99 29.82
C ASP A 234 -52.11 -83.39 28.41
N GLY A 235 -51.02 -83.75 27.72
CA GLY A 235 -50.96 -83.68 26.25
C GLY A 235 -49.55 -83.52 25.68
N ASN A 236 -48.80 -84.62 25.62
CA ASN A 236 -47.65 -84.83 24.72
C ASN A 236 -47.90 -84.29 23.30
N SER A 237 -46.83 -83.88 22.59
CA SER A 237 -46.43 -84.48 21.29
C SER A 237 -45.42 -83.65 20.47
N SER A 238 -44.24 -84.24 20.28
CA SER A 238 -43.54 -84.40 18.99
C SER A 238 -42.81 -83.19 18.37
N VAL A 239 -41.48 -83.12 18.34
CA VAL A 239 -40.48 -83.92 17.57
C VAL A 239 -40.54 -83.72 16.04
N CYS A 240 -39.32 -83.58 15.49
CA CYS A 240 -38.88 -83.66 14.09
C CYS A 240 -39.13 -82.41 13.25
N GLY A 241 -38.17 -81.86 12.51
CA GLY A 241 -36.97 -82.45 11.91
C GLY A 241 -36.95 -82.01 10.45
N LEU A 242 -35.94 -81.21 10.08
CA LEU A 242 -35.51 -80.99 8.69
C LEU A 242 -35.37 -82.36 7.97
N PRO A 243 -35.49 -82.49 6.63
CA PRO A 243 -34.89 -81.56 5.65
C PRO A 243 -35.56 -81.40 4.27
N THR A 244 -34.98 -80.47 3.49
CA THR A 244 -34.78 -80.50 2.01
C THR A 244 -35.73 -79.74 1.07
N VAL A 245 -35.07 -79.02 0.16
CA VAL A 245 -35.42 -78.60 -1.22
C VAL A 245 -35.82 -77.14 -1.41
N GLU A 246 -34.88 -76.47 -2.07
CA GLU A 246 -34.92 -75.16 -2.72
C GLU A 246 -36.18 -74.94 -3.56
N GLN A 247 -36.93 -73.88 -3.31
CA GLN A 247 -37.74 -73.24 -4.33
C GLN A 247 -38.05 -71.78 -3.97
N ASN A 248 -37.29 -70.86 -4.58
CA ASN A 248 -37.65 -69.46 -4.87
C ASN A 248 -38.45 -68.68 -3.80
N ASP A 249 -37.77 -68.13 -2.81
CA ASP A 249 -38.23 -66.93 -2.10
C ASP A 249 -37.42 -65.72 -2.60
N PHE A 250 -37.92 -65.06 -3.65
CA PHE A 250 -37.39 -63.76 -4.10
C PHE A 250 -37.67 -62.62 -3.09
N ASP A 251 -38.38 -62.89 -1.99
CA ASP A 251 -38.76 -61.91 -0.95
C ASP A 251 -38.05 -62.16 0.40
N GLN A 252 -37.05 -63.04 0.46
CA GLN A 252 -36.25 -63.18 1.68
C GLN A 252 -35.32 -61.95 1.84
N PRO A 253 -35.41 -61.17 2.94
CA PRO A 253 -34.57 -60.01 3.13
C PRO A 253 -33.09 -60.46 3.13
N CYS A 254 -32.34 -60.06 2.11
CA CYS A 254 -30.93 -60.44 1.94
C CYS A 254 -30.01 -59.84 3.02
N PHE A 255 -30.55 -58.95 3.84
CA PHE A 255 -29.84 -58.25 4.90
C PHE A 255 -30.63 -58.32 6.20
N THR A 256 -29.92 -58.55 7.27
CA THR A 256 -30.44 -58.45 8.63
C THR A 256 -30.76 -56.98 8.93
N LYS A 257 -31.81 -56.71 9.71
CA LYS A 257 -32.17 -55.33 10.15
C LYS A 257 -30.99 -54.56 10.76
N LYS A 258 -30.04 -55.26 11.37
CA LYS A 258 -28.79 -54.70 11.88
C LYS A 258 -27.89 -54.21 10.73
N GLU A 259 -27.63 -55.06 9.75
CA GLU A 259 -26.82 -54.73 8.56
C GLU A 259 -27.40 -53.56 7.77
N VAL A 260 -28.72 -53.49 7.62
CA VAL A 260 -29.37 -52.33 6.96
C VAL A 260 -29.12 -51.03 7.73
N ARG A 261 -29.12 -51.06 9.07
CA ARG A 261 -28.78 -49.87 9.87
C ARG A 261 -27.31 -49.50 9.69
N ASP A 262 -26.42 -50.48 9.75
CA ASP A 262 -24.97 -50.26 9.61
C ASP A 262 -24.65 -49.68 8.22
N ILE A 263 -25.26 -50.21 7.14
CA ILE A 263 -25.16 -49.67 5.77
C ILE A 263 -25.68 -48.23 5.69
N LEU A 264 -26.80 -47.92 6.35
CA LEU A 264 -27.33 -46.56 6.37
C LEU A 264 -26.41 -45.58 7.12
N PHE A 265 -25.78 -46.04 8.21
CA PHE A 265 -24.79 -45.25 8.94
C PHE A 265 -23.56 -44.97 8.06
N GLU A 266 -22.97 -46.00 7.46
CA GLU A 266 -21.83 -45.84 6.54
C GLU A 266 -22.18 -44.95 5.35
N ARG A 267 -23.38 -45.10 4.77
CA ARG A 267 -23.86 -44.23 3.67
C ARG A 267 -23.97 -42.77 4.12
N ASN A 268 -24.46 -42.51 5.32
CA ASN A 268 -24.60 -41.14 5.83
C ASN A 268 -23.24 -40.52 6.15
N GLU A 269 -22.30 -41.31 6.66
CA GLU A 269 -20.91 -40.89 6.89
C GLU A 269 -20.22 -40.56 5.55
N LEU A 270 -20.33 -41.44 4.57
CA LEU A 270 -19.81 -41.21 3.21
C LEU A 270 -20.45 -39.99 2.54
N LYS A 271 -21.75 -39.75 2.76
CA LYS A 271 -22.43 -38.54 2.26
C LYS A 271 -21.84 -37.27 2.86
N THR A 272 -21.46 -37.31 4.14
CA THR A 272 -20.84 -36.19 4.84
C THR A 272 -19.41 -35.96 4.32
N ASN A 273 -18.62 -37.02 4.19
CA ASN A 273 -17.27 -36.96 3.63
C ASN A 273 -17.27 -36.50 2.17
N LEU A 274 -18.23 -36.96 1.36
CA LEU A 274 -18.40 -36.51 -0.02
C LEU A 274 -18.72 -35.01 -0.09
N PHE A 275 -19.55 -34.51 0.83
CA PHE A 275 -19.86 -33.09 0.92
C PHE A 275 -18.62 -32.26 1.25
N LEU A 276 -17.82 -32.68 2.24
CA LEU A 276 -16.57 -32.00 2.61
C LEU A 276 -15.57 -31.97 1.46
N VAL A 277 -15.34 -33.11 0.80
CA VAL A 277 -14.44 -33.19 -0.37
C VAL A 277 -14.94 -32.33 -1.53
N GLN A 278 -16.26 -32.26 -1.72
CA GLN A 278 -16.86 -31.41 -2.75
C GLN A 278 -16.68 -29.91 -2.44
N GLU A 279 -16.71 -29.53 -1.16
CA GLU A 279 -16.43 -28.17 -0.70
C GLU A 279 -14.95 -27.81 -0.87
N GLU A 280 -14.03 -28.69 -0.46
CA GLU A 280 -12.59 -28.51 -0.68
C GLU A 280 -12.26 -28.38 -2.18
N LEU A 281 -12.84 -29.24 -3.01
CA LEU A 281 -12.67 -29.16 -4.45
C LEU A 281 -13.21 -27.84 -5.02
N ASN A 282 -14.31 -27.33 -4.49
CA ASN A 282 -14.87 -26.03 -4.88
C ASN A 282 -13.97 -24.88 -4.41
N TYR A 283 -13.42 -24.97 -3.20
CA TYR A 283 -12.42 -24.04 -2.69
C TYR A 283 -11.19 -24.00 -3.60
N TYR A 284 -10.62 -25.15 -3.95
CA TYR A 284 -9.49 -25.20 -4.89
C TYR A 284 -9.88 -24.75 -6.29
N GLN A 285 -11.08 -25.04 -6.79
CA GLN A 285 -11.54 -24.49 -8.07
C GLN A 285 -11.61 -22.97 -8.01
N ARG A 286 -12.12 -22.37 -6.94
CA ARG A 286 -12.17 -20.90 -6.79
C ARG A 286 -10.76 -20.33 -6.65
N GLU A 287 -9.92 -20.92 -5.80
CA GLU A 287 -8.58 -20.43 -5.51
C GLU A 287 -7.62 -20.56 -6.70
N ILE A 288 -7.70 -21.66 -7.46
CA ILE A 288 -6.89 -21.89 -8.68
C ILE A 288 -7.43 -21.08 -9.87
N LEU A 289 -8.75 -20.86 -9.95
CA LEU A 289 -9.37 -20.08 -11.03
C LEU A 289 -9.52 -18.58 -10.71
N ASN A 290 -9.06 -18.11 -9.54
CA ASN A 290 -8.96 -16.69 -9.24
C ASN A 290 -7.97 -16.06 -10.23
N GLU A 291 -8.47 -15.14 -11.04
CA GLU A 291 -7.77 -14.54 -12.20
C GLU A 291 -6.48 -13.79 -11.84
N GLU A 292 -6.23 -13.52 -10.56
CA GLU A 292 -5.10 -12.71 -10.08
C GLU A 292 -3.75 -13.46 -10.01
N ARG A 293 -3.72 -14.80 -10.01
CA ARG A 293 -2.48 -15.57 -9.77
C ARG A 293 -2.01 -16.48 -10.90
N CYS A 294 -2.83 -16.72 -11.92
CA CYS A 294 -2.50 -17.64 -13.01
C CYS A 294 -2.90 -17.06 -14.38
N PRO A 295 -1.97 -17.01 -15.35
CA PRO A 295 -2.29 -16.55 -16.71
C PRO A 295 -3.45 -17.34 -17.32
N GLY A 296 -4.44 -16.64 -17.91
CA GLY A 296 -5.70 -17.22 -18.39
C GLY A 296 -5.59 -18.40 -19.37
N PHE A 297 -4.46 -18.52 -20.10
CA PHE A 297 -4.22 -19.67 -20.99
C PHE A 297 -4.02 -20.99 -20.23
N LEU A 298 -3.46 -20.95 -19.01
CA LEU A 298 -3.30 -22.13 -18.15
C LEU A 298 -4.64 -22.54 -17.54
N LEU A 299 -5.48 -21.59 -17.14
CA LEU A 299 -6.82 -21.87 -16.64
C LEU A 299 -7.66 -22.61 -17.69
N GLU A 300 -7.59 -22.20 -18.95
CA GLU A 300 -8.38 -22.82 -20.02
C GLU A 300 -7.86 -24.23 -20.35
N ALA A 301 -6.54 -24.44 -20.33
CA ALA A 301 -5.95 -25.77 -20.48
C ALA A 301 -6.34 -26.71 -19.32
N VAL A 302 -6.30 -26.23 -18.07
CA VAL A 302 -6.70 -27.00 -16.88
C VAL A 302 -8.20 -27.31 -16.89
N ARG A 303 -9.05 -26.33 -17.23
CA ARG A 303 -10.50 -26.51 -17.35
C ARG A 303 -10.85 -27.54 -18.42
N SER A 304 -10.17 -27.49 -19.56
CA SER A 304 -10.32 -28.46 -20.65
C SER A 304 -9.90 -29.88 -20.21
N ALA A 305 -8.76 -30.01 -19.53
CA ALA A 305 -8.28 -31.30 -19.00
C ALA A 305 -9.24 -31.91 -17.95
N ILE A 306 -9.82 -31.07 -17.07
CA ILE A 306 -10.83 -31.50 -16.09
C ILE A 306 -12.10 -31.99 -16.80
N LYS A 307 -12.56 -31.27 -17.83
CA LYS A 307 -13.75 -31.63 -18.61
C LYS A 307 -13.57 -32.97 -19.31
N GLU A 308 -12.38 -33.21 -19.88
CA GLU A 308 -12.03 -34.48 -20.51
C GLU A 308 -11.94 -35.64 -19.52
N ARG A 309 -11.33 -35.41 -18.34
CA ARG A 309 -11.32 -36.41 -17.24
C ARG A 309 -12.73 -36.75 -16.77
N ARG A 310 -13.62 -35.77 -16.65
CA ARG A 310 -15.04 -36.00 -16.27
C ARG A 310 -15.78 -36.83 -17.32
N LYS A 311 -15.57 -36.56 -18.61
CA LYS A 311 -16.14 -37.39 -19.70
C LYS A 311 -15.64 -38.83 -19.61
N LEU A 312 -14.35 -39.04 -19.34
CA LEU A 312 -13.75 -40.36 -19.21
C LEU A 312 -14.32 -41.13 -18.00
N ILE A 313 -14.47 -40.46 -16.85
CA ILE A 313 -15.09 -41.05 -15.65
C ILE A 313 -16.54 -41.42 -15.96
N LYS A 314 -17.30 -40.52 -16.59
CA LYS A 314 -18.70 -40.77 -16.96
C LYS A 314 -18.84 -41.94 -17.94
N ALA A 315 -17.96 -42.05 -18.93
CA ALA A 315 -17.94 -43.18 -19.86
C ALA A 315 -17.61 -44.50 -19.16
N LYS A 316 -16.63 -44.50 -18.23
CA LYS A 316 -16.32 -45.66 -17.38
C LYS A 316 -17.50 -46.07 -16.51
N MET A 317 -18.24 -45.11 -15.98
CA MET A 317 -19.41 -45.37 -15.13
C MET A 317 -20.61 -45.87 -15.91
N LEU A 318 -20.72 -45.52 -17.19
CA LEU A 318 -21.79 -45.95 -18.09
C LEU A 318 -21.40 -47.17 -18.95
N GLY A 319 -20.20 -47.73 -18.77
CA GLY A 319 -19.75 -48.92 -19.50
C GLY A 319 -19.49 -48.71 -21.00
N ILE A 320 -19.27 -47.47 -21.45
CA ILE A 320 -19.10 -47.13 -22.88
C ILE A 320 -17.62 -47.33 -23.29
N PRO A 321 -17.32 -48.04 -24.40
CA PRO A 321 -15.93 -48.28 -24.83
C PRO A 321 -15.22 -46.99 -25.24
N LEU A 322 -13.96 -46.83 -24.78
CA LEU A 322 -13.17 -45.60 -24.94
C LEU A 322 -12.87 -45.22 -26.42
N SER A 323 -13.05 -46.14 -27.37
CA SER A 323 -12.84 -45.91 -28.81
C SER A 323 -13.84 -44.94 -29.44
N SER A 324 -14.95 -44.64 -28.75
CA SER A 324 -16.00 -43.74 -29.24
C SER A 324 -15.84 -42.28 -28.77
N ILE A 325 -14.80 -41.97 -28.00
CA ILE A 325 -14.57 -40.64 -27.41
C ILE A 325 -13.49 -39.91 -28.22
N SER A 326 -13.89 -38.91 -29.01
CA SER A 326 -12.97 -38.07 -29.77
C SER A 326 -12.29 -37.03 -28.84
N PHE A 327 -10.98 -37.17 -28.65
CA PHE A 327 -10.14 -36.21 -27.92
C PHE A 327 -9.53 -35.21 -28.91
N GLY A 328 -9.96 -33.95 -28.84
CA GLY A 328 -9.33 -32.85 -29.58
C GLY A 328 -8.01 -32.44 -28.94
N PHE A 329 -6.91 -33.09 -29.31
CA PHE A 329 -5.56 -32.69 -28.88
C PHE A 329 -5.06 -31.54 -29.77
N LEU A 330 -4.95 -30.34 -29.19
CA LEU A 330 -4.35 -29.18 -29.84
C LEU A 330 -2.83 -29.38 -29.98
N THR A 331 -2.42 -29.80 -31.17
CA THR A 331 -1.15 -29.34 -31.72
C THR A 331 -1.42 -28.08 -32.54
N ARG A 332 -0.50 -27.11 -32.42
CA ARG A 332 0.07 -26.31 -33.51
C ARG A 332 -0.28 -24.81 -33.59
N ALA A 333 0.82 -24.05 -33.63
CA ALA A 333 1.14 -22.84 -34.39
C ALA A 333 0.18 -21.64 -34.39
N GLY A 334 0.81 -20.47 -34.29
CA GLY A 334 0.13 -19.19 -34.32
C GLY A 334 -0.64 -18.92 -35.60
N SER A 335 -1.72 -18.17 -35.44
CA SER A 335 -2.15 -17.17 -36.40
C SER A 335 -3.09 -16.21 -35.67
N SER A 336 -2.77 -14.93 -35.79
CA SER A 336 -3.52 -13.78 -35.31
C SER A 336 -4.93 -13.70 -35.91
N ARG A 337 -5.97 -13.60 -35.08
CA ARG A 337 -7.17 -12.79 -35.39
C ARG A 337 -8.05 -12.57 -34.16
N SER A 338 -8.45 -11.31 -34.00
CA SER A 338 -9.31 -10.75 -32.95
C SER A 338 -10.77 -11.23 -33.06
N PRO A 339 -11.61 -11.04 -32.01
CA PRO A 339 -12.83 -11.81 -31.80
C PRO A 339 -14.07 -11.17 -32.44
N THR A 340 -14.92 -11.99 -33.04
CA THR A 340 -16.29 -11.61 -33.42
C THR A 340 -17.31 -12.42 -32.62
N HIS A 341 -18.17 -11.65 -31.98
CA HIS A 341 -19.46 -11.99 -31.38
C HIS A 341 -20.15 -13.19 -32.04
N MET A 342 -20.41 -14.26 -31.27
CA MET A 342 -21.38 -15.29 -31.64
C MET A 342 -22.28 -15.57 -30.43
N SER A 343 -23.56 -15.38 -30.69
CA SER A 343 -24.71 -15.46 -29.79
C SER A 343 -24.83 -16.84 -29.13
N ASN A 344 -24.91 -16.88 -27.80
CA ASN A 344 -25.32 -18.07 -27.05
C ASN A 344 -26.83 -18.02 -26.85
N SER A 345 -27.57 -18.71 -27.73
CA SER A 345 -28.96 -19.11 -27.44
C SER A 345 -28.94 -20.29 -26.46
N ALA A 346 -29.83 -20.18 -25.47
CA ALA A 346 -30.01 -21.04 -24.33
C ALA A 346 -30.20 -22.54 -24.65
N SER A 347 -29.75 -23.40 -23.74
CA SER A 347 -30.47 -24.63 -23.43
C SER A 347 -30.79 -24.63 -21.95
N SER A 348 -32.09 -24.57 -21.70
CA SER A 348 -32.80 -24.50 -20.44
C SER A 348 -32.59 -25.76 -19.60
N TRP A 349 -32.32 -25.56 -18.31
CA TRP A 349 -32.80 -26.43 -17.24
C TRP A 349 -33.25 -25.52 -16.10
N GLU A 350 -34.51 -25.10 -16.17
CA GLU A 350 -35.23 -24.54 -15.03
C GLU A 350 -35.31 -25.60 -13.91
N ILE A 351 -34.86 -25.22 -12.72
CA ILE A 351 -35.13 -25.95 -11.49
C ILE A 351 -36.56 -25.58 -11.10
N LEU A 352 -37.48 -26.55 -11.19
CA LEU A 352 -38.83 -26.44 -10.66
C LEU A 352 -38.74 -26.28 -9.13
N GLY A 353 -39.00 -25.07 -8.64
CA GLY A 353 -39.34 -24.82 -7.25
C GLY A 353 -40.84 -25.04 -7.06
N GLU A 354 -41.21 -26.02 -6.23
CA GLU A 354 -42.58 -26.19 -5.75
C GLU A 354 -42.99 -24.95 -4.94
N THR A 355 -43.91 -24.16 -5.49
CA THR A 355 -44.61 -23.08 -4.78
C THR A 355 -46.10 -23.24 -5.08
N GLU A 356 -46.86 -23.68 -4.09
CA GLU A 356 -48.33 -23.60 -3.88
C GLU A 356 -48.63 -24.59 -2.74
N ALA A 357 -49.43 -24.36 -1.71
CA ALA A 357 -50.37 -23.32 -1.31
C ALA A 357 -50.47 -23.43 0.25
N SER A 358 -50.82 -22.40 1.02
CA SER A 358 -52.23 -22.10 1.31
C SER A 358 -52.32 -20.77 2.06
N GLU A 359 -52.97 -19.79 1.44
CA GLU A 359 -53.64 -18.69 2.13
C GLU A 359 -55.04 -19.18 2.52
N GLU A 360 -55.36 -19.19 3.82
CA GLU A 360 -56.74 -19.08 4.28
C GLU A 360 -56.86 -17.82 5.12
N THR A 361 -57.74 -16.95 4.64
CA THR A 361 -58.32 -15.75 5.25
C THR A 361 -58.91 -16.02 6.64
N GLU A 362 -58.61 -15.14 7.61
CA GLU A 362 -59.58 -14.87 8.68
C GLU A 362 -59.55 -13.39 9.09
N GLN A 363 -60.76 -12.82 9.08
CA GLN A 363 -61.09 -11.43 9.34
C GLN A 363 -61.08 -11.13 10.85
N GLN A 364 -60.83 -9.87 11.18
CA GLN A 364 -61.06 -9.25 12.49
C GLN A 364 -62.41 -9.62 13.12
N PRO A 365 -62.49 -9.47 14.46
CA PRO A 365 -63.58 -8.65 14.97
C PRO A 365 -63.10 -7.49 15.85
N THR A 366 -63.88 -6.43 15.71
CA THR A 366 -64.00 -5.21 16.51
C THR A 366 -64.13 -5.44 18.02
N SER A 367 -63.36 -4.70 18.81
CA SER A 367 -63.84 -3.72 19.81
C SER A 367 -62.65 -2.91 20.34
#